data_AF-A0A5D2X1E2-F1
#
_entry.id   AF-A0A5D2X1E2-F1
#
_cell.length_a   1.000
_cell.length_b   1.000
_cell.length_c   1.000
_cell.angle_alpha   90.00
_cell.angle_beta   90.00
_cell.angle_gamma   90.00
#
_symmetry.space_group_name_H-M   'P 1'
#
loop_
_entity.id
_entity.type
_entity.pdbx_description
1 polymer ?
#
loop_
_entity_poly.entity_id
_entity_poly.type
_entity_poly.pdbx_seq_one_letter_code
_entity_poly.pdbx_strand_id
1 'polypeptide(L)'
;MSRQRETSSNKITDDELNALILRLQTLLPQLDQSRHGRVSAAKVLNEICSYIRRLQNEVDGLSGRLSQRLDSMDLTGFDAEIVRDLLQQ
;
A
#
# COMPACT_ATOMS: atom_id res chain seq x y z
N MET A 1 -4.66 -42.40 22.51
CA MET A 1 -3.71 -41.82 21.53
C MET A 1 -4.13 -40.38 21.25
N SER A 2 -3.70 -39.44 22.10
CA SER A 2 -4.05 -38.02 21.95
C SER A 2 -3.00 -37.34 21.08
N ARG A 3 -3.36 -37.02 19.83
CA ARG A 3 -2.52 -36.25 18.92
C ARG A 3 -2.56 -34.79 19.36
N GLN A 4 -1.48 -34.36 20.02
CA GLN A 4 -1.21 -32.96 20.30
C GLN A 4 -1.11 -32.22 18.96
N ARG A 5 -2.08 -31.34 18.68
CA ARG A 5 -2.01 -30.39 17.57
C ARG A 5 -0.93 -29.38 17.93
N GLU A 6 0.30 -29.62 17.46
CA GLU A 6 1.29 -28.56 17.41
C GLU A 6 0.83 -27.57 16.35
N THR A 7 0.16 -26.51 16.81
CA THR A 7 -0.01 -25.30 16.04
C THR A 7 1.39 -24.69 15.91
N SER A 8 2.07 -25.00 14.82
CA SER A 8 3.28 -24.29 14.39
C SER A 8 2.93 -22.82 14.23
N SER A 9 3.01 -22.08 15.32
CA SER A 9 3.00 -20.63 15.29
C SER A 9 4.27 -20.27 14.53
N ASN A 10 4.11 -19.92 13.26
CA ASN A 10 5.18 -19.54 12.35
C ASN A 10 5.86 -18.30 12.94
N LYS A 11 6.80 -18.51 13.86
CA LYS A 11 7.52 -17.44 14.56
C LYS A 11 8.46 -16.84 13.53
N ILE A 12 8.05 -15.69 12.99
CA ILE A 12 8.93 -14.80 12.24
C ILE A 12 10.22 -14.63 13.05
N THR A 13 11.35 -14.95 12.43
CA THR A 13 12.68 -14.78 13.01
C THR A 13 13.08 -13.31 12.98
N ASP A 14 13.98 -12.89 13.88
CA ASP A 14 14.48 -11.51 13.92
C ASP A 14 15.19 -11.11 12.61
N ASP A 15 15.79 -12.07 11.91
CA ASP A 15 16.42 -11.85 10.60
C ASP A 15 15.38 -11.61 9.49
N GLU A 16 14.29 -12.36 9.48
CA GLU A 16 13.16 -12.14 8.57
C GLU A 16 12.49 -10.79 8.85
N LEU A 17 12.38 -10.41 10.12
CA LEU A 17 11.86 -9.11 10.54
C LEU A 17 12.78 -7.97 10.06
N ASN A 18 14.09 -8.10 10.22
CA ASN A 18 15.06 -7.11 9.76
C ASN A 18 15.09 -7.00 8.23
N ALA A 19 15.04 -8.11 7.50
CA ALA A 19 14.97 -8.10 6.04
C ALA A 19 13.69 -7.43 5.53
N LEU A 20 12.56 -7.69 6.20
CA LEU A 20 11.28 -7.05 5.92
C LEU A 20 11.37 -5.54 6.17
N ILE A 21 11.97 -5.13 7.29
CA ILE A 21 12.20 -3.71 7.61
C ILE A 21 13.03 -3.03 6.52
N LEU A 22 14.16 -3.61 6.11
CA LEU A 22 15.02 -3.02 5.07
C LEU A 22 14.28 -2.85 3.73
N ARG A 23 13.50 -3.85 3.31
CA ARG A 23 12.67 -3.72 2.11
C ARG A 23 11.64 -2.61 2.25
N LEU A 24 10.96 -2.54 3.39
CA LEU A 24 9.95 -1.52 3.62
C LEU A 24 10.55 -0.11 3.72
N GLN A 25 11.81 0.03 4.18
CA GLN A 25 12.52 1.31 4.15
C GLN A 25 12.72 1.82 2.70
N THR A 26 12.97 0.93 1.73
CA THR A 26 13.15 1.33 0.32
C THR A 26 11.85 1.83 -0.34
N LEU A 27 10.69 1.45 0.21
CA LEU A 27 9.38 1.85 -0.30
C LEU A 27 8.89 3.18 0.28
N LEU A 28 9.62 3.77 1.23
CA LEU A 28 9.25 5.00 1.89
C LEU A 28 10.07 6.19 1.38
N PRO A 29 9.50 7.10 0.57
CA PRO A 29 10.20 8.30 0.13
C PRO A 29 10.56 9.26 1.30
N GLN A 30 9.92 9.11 2.47
CA GLN A 30 10.12 9.98 3.63
C GLN A 30 11.19 9.47 4.61
N LEU A 31 11.59 8.19 4.54
CA LEU A 31 12.62 7.66 5.46
C LEU A 31 14.03 8.14 5.12
N ASP A 32 14.25 8.60 3.88
CA ASP A 32 15.52 9.19 3.48
C ASP A 32 15.91 10.42 4.30
N GLN A 33 14.94 11.16 4.85
CA GLN A 33 15.21 12.31 5.71
C GLN A 33 15.61 11.94 7.14
N SER A 34 15.21 10.76 7.63
CA SER A 34 15.52 10.31 9.00
C SER A 34 16.85 9.55 9.13
N ARG A 35 17.66 9.49 8.06
CA ARG A 35 18.91 8.70 7.94
C ARG A 35 20.02 9.04 8.93
N HIS A 36 19.88 10.06 9.78
CA HIS A 36 20.93 10.48 10.73
C HIS A 36 20.81 9.89 12.15
N GLY A 37 19.80 9.06 12.42
CA GLY A 37 19.62 8.43 13.73
C GLY A 37 19.17 6.98 13.64
N ARG A 38 19.60 6.15 14.59
CA ARG A 38 19.22 4.74 14.70
C ARG A 38 17.69 4.64 14.91
N VAL A 39 16.94 4.39 13.82
CA VAL A 39 15.47 4.30 13.85
C VAL A 39 15.07 2.93 14.39
N SER A 40 14.17 2.88 15.38
CA SER A 40 13.66 1.61 15.91
C SER A 40 12.76 0.90 14.90
N ALA A 41 12.73 -0.44 14.95
CA ALA A 41 11.83 -1.26 14.13
C ALA A 41 10.36 -0.81 14.25
N ALA A 42 9.90 -0.51 15.47
CA ALA A 42 8.55 -0.02 15.73
C ALA A 42 8.26 1.33 15.03
N LYS A 43 9.25 2.22 14.95
CA LYS A 43 9.10 3.50 14.24
C LYS A 43 9.01 3.28 12.73
N VAL A 44 9.85 2.40 12.16
CA VAL A 44 9.76 2.05 10.74
C VAL A 44 8.39 1.46 10.41
N LEU A 45 7.91 0.49 11.19
CA LEU A 45 6.59 -0.12 11.00
C LEU A 45 5.44 0.90 11.09
N ASN A 46 5.50 1.85 12.03
CA ASN A 46 4.50 2.90 12.14
C ASN A 46 4.49 3.85 10.93
N GLU A 47 5.65 4.23 10.43
CA GLU A 47 5.77 5.07 9.23
C GLU A 47 5.19 4.35 7.99
N ILE A 48 5.43 3.04 7.87
CA ILE A 48 4.87 2.22 6.80
C ILE A 48 3.34 2.18 6.88
N CYS A 49 2.80 1.89 8.05
CA CYS A 49 1.35 1.89 8.27
C CYS A 49 0.72 3.26 7.96
N SER A 50 1.43 4.34 8.29
CA SER A 50 0.99 5.71 8.00
C SER A 50 1.03 6.01 6.50
N TYR A 51 2.07 5.56 5.80
CA TYR A 51 2.21 5.73 4.35
C TYR A 51 1.17 4.94 3.58
N ILE A 52 0.91 3.68 3.94
CA ILE A 52 -0.16 2.87 3.34
C ILE A 52 -1.50 3.59 3.48
N ARG A 53 -1.80 4.17 4.65
CA ARG A 53 -3.05 4.89 4.89
C ARG A 53 -3.17 6.16 4.04
N ARG A 54 -2.05 6.88 3.85
CA ARG A 54 -2.01 8.05 2.93
C ARG A 54 -2.27 7.62 1.49
N LEU A 55 -1.61 6.57 1.02
CA LEU A 55 -1.84 6.02 -0.33
C LEU A 55 -3.28 5.58 -0.53
N GLN A 56 -3.88 4.90 0.45
CA GLN A 56 -5.30 4.52 0.38
C GLN A 56 -6.20 5.74 0.22
N ASN A 57 -5.98 6.79 1.01
CA ASN A 57 -6.75 8.04 0.90
C ASN A 57 -6.55 8.75 -0.45
N GLU A 58 -5.32 8.73 -1.00
CA GLU A 58 -5.04 9.29 -2.32
C GLU A 58 -5.75 8.50 -3.42
N VAL A 59 -5.73 7.15 -3.35
CA VAL A 59 -6.45 6.27 -4.26
C VAL A 59 -7.96 6.51 -4.18
N ASP A 60 -8.52 6.61 -2.97
CA ASP A 60 -9.95 6.90 -2.77
C ASP A 60 -10.34 8.27 -3.35
N GLY A 61 -9.50 9.30 -3.13
CA GLY A 61 -9.72 10.63 -3.68
C GLY A 61 -9.62 10.67 -5.21
N LEU A 62 -8.66 9.95 -5.79
CA LEU A 62 -8.54 9.82 -7.24
C LEU A 62 -9.71 9.04 -7.84
N SER A 63 -10.11 7.94 -7.18
CA SER A 63 -11.26 7.13 -7.56
C SER A 63 -12.54 7.96 -7.58
N GLY A 64 -12.82 8.72 -6.51
CA GLY A 64 -13.98 9.60 -6.44
C GLY A 64 -13.97 10.69 -7.52
N ARG A 65 -12.82 11.29 -7.81
CA ARG A 65 -12.69 12.27 -8.90
C ARG A 65 -12.88 11.65 -10.28
N LEU A 66 -12.40 10.41 -10.48
CA LEU A 66 -12.62 9.66 -11.72
C LEU A 66 -14.10 9.33 -11.90
N SER A 67 -14.77 8.82 -10.87
CA SER A 67 -16.21 8.56 -10.90
C SER A 67 -17.01 9.82 -11.21
N GLN A 68 -16.73 10.94 -10.54
CA GLN A 68 -17.40 12.21 -10.82
C GLN A 68 -17.17 12.69 -12.25
N ARG A 69 -15.94 12.56 -12.77
CA ARG A 69 -15.62 12.89 -14.17
C ARG A 69 -16.47 12.05 -15.13
N LEU A 70 -16.57 10.75 -14.89
CA LEU A 70 -17.35 9.83 -15.69
C LEU A 70 -18.85 10.13 -15.61
N ASP A 71 -19.39 10.42 -14.43
CA ASP A 71 -20.80 10.77 -14.23
C ASP A 71 -21.17 12.12 -14.86
N SER A 72 -20.24 13.07 -14.88
CA SER A 72 -20.43 14.39 -15.51
C SER A 72 -20.34 14.35 -17.03
N MET A 73 -19.75 13.30 -17.58
CA MET A 73 -19.68 13.05 -19.00
C MET A 73 -21.01 12.40 -19.35
N ASP A 74 -21.91 13.14 -20.00
CA ASP A 74 -23.18 12.58 -20.52
C ASP A 74 -22.81 11.69 -21.72
N LEU A 75 -22.24 10.51 -21.41
CA LEU A 75 -21.60 9.63 -22.38
C LEU A 75 -22.68 9.08 -23.30
N THR A 76 -22.86 9.74 -24.44
CA THR A 76 -23.50 9.08 -25.58
C THR A 76 -22.65 7.85 -25.93
N GLY A 77 -23.26 6.80 -26.49
CA GLY A 77 -22.58 5.49 -26.66
C GLY A 77 -21.22 5.54 -27.37
N PHE A 78 -20.92 6.61 -28.13
CA PHE A 78 -19.64 6.88 -28.79
C PHE A 78 -18.54 7.37 -27.83
N ASP A 79 -18.86 8.16 -26.80
CA ASP A 79 -17.89 8.67 -25.81
C ASP A 79 -17.41 7.58 -24.84
N ALA A 80 -18.25 6.57 -24.60
CA ALA A 80 -17.91 5.42 -23.77
C ALA A 80 -16.80 4.54 -24.37
N GLU A 81 -16.65 4.54 -25.70
CA GLU A 81 -15.60 3.81 -26.42
C GLU A 81 -14.24 4.50 -26.24
N ILE A 82 -14.23 5.84 -26.33
CA ILE A 82 -13.02 6.66 -26.14
C ILE A 82 -12.49 6.56 -24.70
N VAL A 83 -13.39 6.57 -23.71
CA VAL A 83 -13.01 6.37 -22.30
C VAL A 83 -12.40 4.98 -22.08
N ARG A 84 -12.90 3.96 -22.78
CA ARG A 84 -12.38 2.59 -22.70
C ARG A 84 -10.94 2.51 -23.24
N ASP A 85 -10.68 3.15 -24.37
CA ASP A 85 -9.34 3.23 -24.97
C ASP A 85 -8.35 4.04 -24.10
N LEU A 86 -8.84 5.04 -23.35
CA LEU A 86 -8.00 5.86 -22.47
C LEU A 86 -7.62 5.14 -21.17
N LEU A 87 -8.46 4.23 -20.67
CA LEU A 87 -8.21 3.44 -19.46
C LEU A 87 -7.41 2.15 -19.72
N GLN A 88 -7.21 1.78 -20.99
CA GLN A 88 -6.45 0.60 -21.41
C GLN A 88 -4.96 0.89 -21.76
N GLN A 89 -4.51 2.14 -21.60
CA GLN A 89 -3.11 2.55 -21.76
C GLN A 89 -2.40 2.70 -20.41
#